data_AF-A0A401YEI7-F1
#
_entry.id   AF-A0A401YEI7-F1
#
_cell.length_a   1.000
_cell.length_b   1.000
_cell.length_c   1.000
_cell.angle_alpha   90.00
_cell.angle_beta   90.00
_cell.angle_gamma   90.00
#
_symmetry.space_group_name_H-M   'P 1'
#
loop_
_entity.id
_entity.type
_entity.pdbx_description
1 polymer ?
#
loop_
_entity_poly.entity_id
_entity_poly.type
_entity_poly.pdbx_seq_one_letter_code
_entity_poly.pdbx_strand_id
1 'polypeptide(L)'
;MCSYALTQRALVQAVEGHRTTTLADVAEAECQHDRDRPPPGPFDTYPQPALDYRRARILHTLGERRQSLDAFRASLRKRPPTRHRAHAITQAHLARTLTVTGDLDLAARHRHAFLEHYPHLRSARVDRELTPLRRFLGQFPHVRCLRSLRERAQVLTA
;
A
#
# COMPACT_ATOMS: atom_id res chain seq x y z
N MET A 1 19.94 14.72 -4.41
CA MET A 1 18.55 14.85 -3.91
C MET A 1 18.32 13.77 -2.87
N CYS A 2 17.58 14.04 -1.80
CA CYS A 2 17.25 13.02 -0.80
C CYS A 2 16.26 11.98 -1.37
N SER A 3 16.25 10.79 -0.76
CA SER A 3 15.37 9.67 -1.14
C SER A 3 13.89 10.06 -1.21
N TYR A 4 13.40 10.93 -0.32
CA TYR A 4 12.02 11.44 -0.36
C TYR A 4 11.71 12.19 -1.67
N ALA A 5 12.56 13.13 -2.08
CA ALA A 5 12.34 13.94 -3.28
C ALA A 5 12.39 13.09 -4.55
N LEU A 6 13.34 12.16 -4.63
CA LEU A 6 13.47 11.21 -5.74
C LEU A 6 12.20 10.35 -5.88
N THR A 7 11.65 9.84 -4.78
CA THR A 7 10.39 9.06 -4.86
C THR A 7 9.16 9.88 -5.23
N GLN A 8 9.11 11.18 -4.90
CA GLN A 8 8.01 12.04 -5.39
C GLN A 8 8.13 12.26 -6.90
N ARG A 9 9.35 12.56 -7.40
CA ARG A 9 9.60 12.73 -8.83
C ARG A 9 9.28 11.47 -9.62
N ALA A 10 9.77 10.32 -9.16
CA ALA A 10 9.48 9.02 -9.76
C ALA A 10 7.97 8.74 -9.83
N LEU A 11 7.20 9.11 -8.81
CA LEU A 11 5.76 8.90 -8.84
C LEU A 11 5.06 9.74 -9.91
N VAL A 12 5.47 10.99 -10.11
CA VAL A 12 4.93 11.86 -11.17
C VAL A 12 5.30 11.28 -12.54
N GLN A 13 6.57 10.91 -12.73
CA GLN A 13 7.06 10.30 -13.97
C GLN A 13 6.36 8.96 -14.30
N ALA A 14 6.01 8.18 -13.27
CA ALA A 14 5.27 6.93 -13.44
C ALA A 14 3.87 7.18 -14.00
N VAL A 15 3.20 8.26 -13.56
CA VAL A 15 1.87 8.65 -14.06
C VAL A 15 1.95 9.13 -15.51
N GLU A 16 3.04 9.80 -15.88
CA GLU A 16 3.32 10.24 -17.26
C GLU A 16 3.75 9.09 -18.18
N GLY A 17 4.03 7.90 -17.64
CA GLY A 17 4.43 6.72 -18.42
C GLY A 17 5.92 6.64 -18.75
N HIS A 18 6.76 7.52 -18.19
CA HIS A 18 8.21 7.51 -18.40
C HIS A 18 8.89 6.43 -17.58
N ARG A 19 8.74 5.17 -18.02
CA ARG A 19 9.17 3.98 -17.26
C ARG A 19 10.66 3.98 -16.91
N THR A 20 11.55 4.23 -17.86
CA THR A 20 13.00 4.12 -17.66
C THR A 20 13.51 5.15 -16.66
N THR A 21 13.11 6.41 -16.80
CA THR A 21 13.47 7.49 -15.87
C THR A 21 12.90 7.26 -14.47
N THR A 22 11.67 6.75 -14.40
CA THR A 22 11.02 6.37 -13.13
C THR A 22 11.82 5.30 -12.38
N LEU A 23 12.27 4.24 -13.07
CA LEU A 23 13.03 3.16 -12.43
C LEU A 23 14.44 3.62 -12.01
N ALA A 24 15.07 4.48 -12.80
CA ALA A 24 16.34 5.11 -12.43
C ALA A 24 16.20 5.95 -11.16
N ASP A 25 15.13 6.74 -11.04
CA ASP A 25 14.87 7.56 -9.84
C ASP A 25 14.60 6.70 -8.59
N VAL A 26 13.91 5.56 -8.75
CA VAL A 26 13.70 4.61 -7.64
C VAL A 26 15.02 4.00 -7.19
N ALA A 27 15.86 3.54 -8.13
CA ALA A 27 17.16 2.96 -7.81
C ALA A 27 18.08 3.98 -7.11
N GLU A 28 18.09 5.22 -7.60
CA GLU A 28 18.86 6.29 -6.95
C GLU A 28 18.30 6.59 -5.55
N ALA A 29 16.98 6.59 -5.35
CA ALA A 29 16.39 6.78 -4.03
C ALA A 29 16.79 5.69 -3.02
N GLU A 30 16.86 4.43 -3.46
CA GLU A 30 17.33 3.30 -2.65
C GLU A 30 18.82 3.46 -2.31
N CYS A 31 19.67 3.75 -3.30
CA CYS A 31 21.09 4.01 -3.09
C CYS A 31 21.36 5.16 -2.10
N GLN A 32 20.60 6.26 -2.21
CA GLN A 32 20.75 7.40 -1.29
C GLN A 32 20.28 7.04 0.12
N HIS A 33 19.19 6.28 0.25
CA HIS A 33 18.74 5.82 1.57
C HIS A 33 19.76 4.92 2.26
N ASP A 34 20.42 4.03 1.52
CA ASP A 34 21.46 3.14 2.08
C ASP A 34 22.73 3.90 2.49
N ARG A 35 23.04 5.01 1.81
CA ARG A 35 24.18 5.90 2.12
C ARG A 35 23.87 6.86 3.26
N ASP A 36 22.63 7.32 3.35
CA ASP A 36 22.15 8.24 4.39
C ASP A 36 22.07 7.50 5.73
N ARG A 37 23.13 7.62 6.53
CA ARG A 37 23.17 7.16 7.92
C ARG A 37 23.29 8.35 8.90
N PRO A 38 22.40 9.36 8.82
CA PRO A 38 22.52 10.53 9.69
C PRO A 38 22.28 10.15 11.15
N PRO A 39 22.78 10.96 12.10
CA PRO A 39 22.46 10.79 13.51
C PRO A 39 20.93 10.78 13.68
N PRO A 40 20.41 9.95 14.61
CA PRO A 40 18.98 9.74 14.73
C PRO A 40 18.26 11.02 15.16
N GLY A 41 17.53 11.63 14.24
CA GLY A 41 16.57 12.70 14.54
C GLY A 41 15.29 12.57 13.72
N PRO A 42 14.19 13.19 14.17
CA PRO A 42 12.83 12.94 13.69
C PRO A 42 12.58 13.31 12.21
N PHE A 43 13.49 14.07 11.59
CA PHE A 43 13.38 14.53 10.20
C PHE A 43 14.56 14.10 9.31
N ASP A 44 15.53 13.39 9.87
CA ASP A 44 16.83 13.20 9.21
C ASP A 44 16.84 12.00 8.26
N THR A 45 15.94 11.03 8.45
CA THR A 45 15.89 9.84 7.58
C THR A 45 14.48 9.54 7.13
N TYR A 46 14.30 9.43 5.81
CA TYR A 46 13.07 8.90 5.24
C TYR A 46 12.94 7.41 5.62
N PRO A 47 11.93 6.98 6.39
CA PRO A 47 11.93 5.61 6.94
C PRO A 47 11.88 4.54 5.83
N GLN A 48 12.70 3.50 5.92
CA GLN A 48 12.68 2.35 4.99
C GLN A 48 11.27 1.81 4.68
N PRO A 49 10.36 1.56 5.65
CA PRO A 49 9.01 1.10 5.31
C PRO A 49 8.21 2.11 4.47
N ALA A 50 8.49 3.41 4.60
CA ALA A 50 7.87 4.44 3.77
C ALA A 50 8.44 4.44 2.34
N LEU A 51 9.75 4.22 2.19
CA LEU A 51 10.42 4.02 0.91
C LEU A 51 9.87 2.79 0.17
N ASP A 52 9.82 1.64 0.83
CA ASP A 52 9.25 0.41 0.28
C ASP A 52 7.78 0.62 -0.19
N TYR A 53 6.98 1.35 0.59
CA TYR A 53 5.60 1.69 0.22
C TYR A 53 5.53 2.58 -1.02
N ARG A 54 6.41 3.59 -1.13
CA ARG A 54 6.45 4.47 -2.32
C ARG A 54 6.86 3.70 -3.57
N ARG A 55 7.91 2.88 -3.47
CA ARG A 55 8.34 1.98 -4.54
C ARG A 55 7.20 1.07 -4.99
N ALA A 56 6.50 0.45 -4.05
CA ALA A 56 5.35 -0.39 -4.35
C ALA A 56 4.26 0.34 -5.14
N ARG A 57 3.96 1.60 -4.79
CA ARG A 57 3.01 2.43 -5.54
C ARG A 57 3.49 2.76 -6.95
N ILE A 58 4.76 3.12 -7.11
CA ILE A 58 5.36 3.43 -8.41
C ILE A 58 5.28 2.19 -9.32
N LEU A 59 5.70 1.04 -8.83
CA LEU A 59 5.60 -0.24 -9.54
C LEU A 59 4.15 -0.58 -9.89
N HIS A 60 3.20 -0.33 -8.98
CA HIS A 60 1.78 -0.52 -9.27
C HIS A 60 1.31 0.34 -10.45
N THR A 61 1.68 1.63 -10.45
CA THR A 61 1.34 2.57 -11.53
C THR A 61 1.94 2.14 -12.86
N LEU A 62 3.16 1.61 -12.86
CA LEU A 62 3.84 1.09 -14.05
C LEU A 62 3.29 -0.29 -14.53
N GLY A 63 2.33 -0.88 -13.82
CA GLY A 63 1.77 -2.20 -14.15
C GLY A 63 2.60 -3.39 -13.64
N GLU A 64 3.68 -3.15 -12.90
CA GLU A 64 4.58 -4.16 -12.31
C GLU A 64 3.95 -4.82 -11.07
N ARG A 65 2.84 -5.53 -11.27
CA ARG A 65 1.98 -6.05 -10.21
C ARG A 65 2.70 -6.95 -9.21
N ARG A 66 3.52 -7.91 -9.67
CA ARG A 66 4.24 -8.85 -8.79
C ARG A 66 5.24 -8.10 -7.90
N GLN A 67 6.09 -7.28 -8.51
CA GLN A 67 7.10 -6.49 -7.80
C GLN A 67 6.45 -5.51 -6.82
N SER A 68 5.32 -4.92 -7.20
CA SER A 68 4.52 -4.05 -6.34
C SER A 68 4.00 -4.78 -5.09
N LEU A 69 3.45 -6.00 -5.23
CA LEU A 69 3.00 -6.80 -4.09
C LEU A 69 4.15 -7.09 -3.12
N ASP A 70 5.32 -7.46 -3.64
CA ASP A 70 6.48 -7.79 -2.81
C ASP A 70 7.00 -6.57 -2.05
N ALA A 71 7.04 -5.40 -2.69
CA ALA A 71 7.40 -4.14 -2.06
C ALA A 71 6.38 -3.70 -1.00
N PHE A 72 5.06 -3.87 -1.23
CA PHE A 72 4.04 -3.59 -0.21
C PHE A 72 4.19 -4.50 1.01
N ARG A 73 4.48 -5.80 0.80
CA ARG A 73 4.74 -6.77 1.87
C ARG A 73 6.00 -6.40 2.65
N ALA A 74 7.06 -5.97 1.98
CA ALA A 74 8.29 -5.50 2.62
C ALA A 74 8.02 -4.29 3.53
N SER A 75 7.25 -3.32 3.03
CA SER A 75 6.77 -2.17 3.82
C SER A 75 6.04 -2.62 5.08
N LEU A 76 5.09 -3.56 4.99
CA LEU A 76 4.34 -4.04 6.16
C LEU A 76 5.23 -4.72 7.19
N ARG A 77 6.16 -5.60 6.77
CA ARG A 77 7.04 -6.33 7.70
C ARG A 77 7.91 -5.41 8.54
N LYS A 78 8.29 -4.24 8.01
CA LYS A 78 9.17 -3.27 8.68
C LYS A 78 8.40 -2.21 9.48
N ARG A 79 7.06 -2.23 9.50
CA ARG A 79 6.25 -1.21 10.19
C ARG A 79 5.97 -1.60 11.64
N PRO A 80 6.06 -0.64 12.57
CA PRO A 80 5.55 -0.84 13.92
C PRO A 80 4.04 -1.08 13.92
N PRO A 81 3.51 -1.97 14.79
CA PRO A 81 2.09 -2.32 14.83
C PRO A 81 1.18 -1.12 15.15
N THR A 82 1.69 -0.12 15.85
CA THR A 82 0.97 1.13 16.20
C THR A 82 0.69 2.03 14.99
N ARG A 83 1.33 1.80 13.83
CA ARG A 83 1.12 2.59 12.61
C ARG A 83 -0.14 2.17 11.85
N HIS A 84 -1.28 2.12 12.54
CA HIS A 84 -2.59 1.66 12.03
C HIS A 84 -2.93 2.22 10.64
N ARG A 85 -2.74 3.53 10.43
CA ARG A 85 -3.06 4.18 9.14
C ARG A 85 -2.22 3.62 7.99
N ALA A 86 -0.94 3.41 8.23
CA ALA A 86 -0.04 2.90 7.21
C ALA A 86 -0.33 1.42 6.90
N HIS A 87 -0.65 0.64 7.93
CA HIS A 87 -1.10 -0.74 7.75
C HIS A 87 -2.39 -0.77 6.93
N ALA A 88 -3.45 -0.08 7.36
CA ALA A 88 -4.73 -0.05 6.68
C ALA A 88 -4.58 0.29 5.18
N ILE A 89 -3.90 1.39 4.86
CA ILE A 89 -3.71 1.81 3.46
C ILE A 89 -2.92 0.76 2.66
N THR A 90 -1.86 0.18 3.25
CA THR A 90 -1.06 -0.82 2.55
C THR A 90 -1.84 -2.12 2.32
N GLN A 91 -2.63 -2.56 3.30
CA GLN A 91 -3.52 -3.73 3.19
C GLN A 91 -4.58 -3.51 2.11
N ALA A 92 -5.18 -2.32 2.03
CA ALA A 92 -6.14 -1.96 0.98
C ALA A 92 -5.50 -2.03 -0.42
N HIS A 93 -4.26 -1.55 -0.59
CA HIS A 93 -3.54 -1.67 -1.85
C HIS A 93 -3.25 -3.13 -2.23
N LEU A 94 -2.72 -3.94 -1.30
CA LEU A 94 -2.48 -5.38 -1.53
C LEU A 94 -3.75 -6.09 -1.97
N ALA A 95 -4.85 -5.87 -1.25
CA ALA A 95 -6.15 -6.45 -1.58
C ALA A 95 -6.62 -6.07 -2.99
N ARG A 96 -6.46 -4.80 -3.40
CA ARG A 96 -6.82 -4.35 -4.75
C ARG A 96 -5.96 -4.99 -5.82
N THR A 97 -4.65 -5.05 -5.61
CA THR A 97 -3.73 -5.67 -6.58
C THR A 97 -4.04 -7.16 -6.74
N LEU A 98 -4.30 -7.88 -5.66
CA LEU A 98 -4.66 -9.31 -5.68
C LEU A 98 -6.03 -9.58 -6.32
N THR A 99 -7.00 -8.68 -6.12
CA THR A 99 -8.30 -8.79 -6.83
C THR A 99 -8.11 -8.71 -8.34
N VAL A 100 -7.20 -7.84 -8.83
CA VAL A 100 -6.93 -7.72 -10.27
C VAL A 100 -6.18 -8.93 -10.81
N THR A 101 -5.37 -9.62 -10.01
CA THR A 101 -4.66 -10.84 -10.43
C THR A 101 -5.48 -12.12 -10.25
N GLY A 102 -6.67 -12.06 -9.66
CA GLY A 102 -7.58 -13.19 -9.48
C GLY A 102 -7.44 -13.95 -8.16
N ASP A 103 -6.52 -13.55 -7.28
CA ASP A 103 -6.28 -14.21 -5.99
C ASP A 103 -7.28 -13.76 -4.92
N LEU A 104 -8.55 -14.17 -5.07
CA LEU A 104 -9.65 -13.70 -4.23
C LEU A 104 -9.47 -14.02 -2.74
N ASP A 105 -8.97 -15.21 -2.40
CA ASP A 105 -8.76 -15.62 -1.01
C ASP A 105 -7.69 -14.78 -0.31
N LEU A 106 -6.55 -14.54 -0.98
CA LEU A 106 -5.52 -13.65 -0.45
C LEU A 106 -6.02 -12.20 -0.37
N ALA A 107 -6.76 -11.75 -1.38
CA ALA A 107 -7.38 -10.44 -1.37
C ALA A 107 -8.37 -10.27 -0.21
N ALA A 108 -9.13 -11.31 0.15
CA ALA A 108 -10.04 -11.32 1.29
C ALA A 108 -9.29 -11.18 2.62
N ARG A 109 -8.19 -11.93 2.81
CA ARG A 109 -7.34 -11.84 4.01
C ARG A 109 -6.80 -10.42 4.23
N HIS A 110 -6.31 -9.78 3.16
CA HIS A 110 -5.84 -8.40 3.26
C HIS A 110 -6.96 -7.39 3.56
N ARG A 111 -8.19 -7.62 3.07
CA ARG A 111 -9.35 -6.80 3.43
C ARG A 111 -9.78 -6.99 4.90
N HIS A 112 -9.68 -8.21 5.44
CA HIS A 112 -9.89 -8.42 6.87
C HIS A 112 -8.88 -7.64 7.71
N ALA A 113 -7.59 -7.72 7.38
CA ALA A 113 -6.55 -6.97 8.07
C ALA A 113 -6.75 -5.44 7.97
N PHE A 114 -7.25 -4.94 6.83
CA PHE A 114 -7.67 -3.54 6.70
C PHE A 114 -8.78 -3.18 7.72
N LEU A 115 -9.83 -4.00 7.81
CA LEU A 115 -10.94 -3.79 8.74
C LEU A 115 -10.56 -3.98 10.22
N GLU A 116 -9.44 -4.65 10.52
CA GLU A 116 -8.88 -4.72 11.87
C GLU A 116 -8.24 -3.40 12.31
N HIS A 117 -7.59 -2.70 11.39
CA HIS A 117 -6.98 -1.41 11.70
C HIS A 117 -7.96 -0.24 11.60
N TYR A 118 -9.04 -0.38 10.83
CA TYR A 118 -10.02 0.68 10.57
C TYR A 118 -10.61 1.33 11.85
N PRO A 119 -11.04 0.58 12.89
CA PRO A 119 -11.64 1.18 14.09
C PRO A 119 -10.72 2.13 14.87
N HIS A 120 -9.41 2.03 14.69
CA HIS A 120 -8.42 2.86 15.37
C HIS A 120 -8.15 4.19 14.65
N LEU A 121 -8.90 4.50 13.60
CA LEU A 121 -8.59 5.59 12.68
C LEU A 121 -9.75 6.56 12.52
N ARG A 122 -9.43 7.85 12.45
CA ARG A 122 -10.31 8.92 11.94
C ARG A 122 -9.61 9.56 10.76
N SER A 123 -9.83 9.05 9.55
CA SER A 123 -9.11 9.53 8.37
C SER A 123 -9.92 9.38 7.09
N ALA A 124 -10.33 10.52 6.52
CA ALA A 124 -11.02 10.56 5.23
C ALA A 124 -10.31 9.78 4.10
N ARG A 125 -8.98 9.72 4.14
CA ARG A 125 -8.21 8.91 3.17
C ARG A 125 -8.45 7.42 3.34
N VAL A 126 -8.56 6.94 4.57
CA VAL A 126 -8.84 5.53 4.88
C VAL A 126 -10.30 5.22 4.57
N ASP A 127 -11.21 6.14 4.88
CA ASP A 127 -12.65 6.01 4.59
C ASP A 127 -12.89 5.83 3.08
N ARG A 128 -12.12 6.53 2.24
CA ARG A 128 -12.16 6.36 0.77
C ARG A 128 -11.81 4.94 0.30
N GLU A 129 -11.05 4.17 1.08
CA GLU A 129 -10.73 2.77 0.75
C GLU A 129 -11.89 1.80 1.06
N LEU A 130 -12.94 2.25 1.77
CA LEU A 130 -14.17 1.47 1.95
C LEU A 130 -14.95 1.33 0.64
N THR A 131 -14.92 2.32 -0.25
CA THR A 131 -15.65 2.28 -1.52
C THR A 131 -15.18 1.13 -2.42
N PRO A 132 -13.86 0.96 -2.69
CA PRO A 132 -13.34 -0.23 -3.38
C PRO A 132 -13.69 -1.56 -2.69
N LEU A 133 -13.70 -1.59 -1.35
CA LEU A 133 -14.07 -2.77 -0.58
C LEU A 133 -15.55 -3.15 -0.79
N ARG A 134 -16.46 -2.17 -0.72
CA ARG A 134 -17.90 -2.38 -0.99
C ARG A 134 -18.14 -2.86 -2.42
N ARG A 135 -17.48 -2.25 -3.41
CA ARG A 135 -17.57 -2.69 -4.81
C ARG A 135 -17.13 -4.14 -4.98
N PHE A 136 -16.01 -4.53 -4.36
CA PHE A 136 -15.53 -5.91 -4.39
C PHE A 136 -16.54 -6.89 -3.78
N LEU A 137 -17.10 -6.57 -2.61
CA LEU A 137 -18.10 -7.42 -1.97
C LEU A 137 -19.39 -7.55 -2.79
N GLY A 138 -19.76 -6.51 -3.55
CA GLY A 138 -20.90 -6.53 -4.48
C GLY A 138 -20.66 -7.32 -5.76
N GLN A 139 -19.42 -7.37 -6.25
CA GLN A 139 -19.04 -8.18 -7.43
C GLN A 139 -19.10 -9.69 -7.16
N PHE A 140 -18.96 -10.11 -5.90
CA PHE A 140 -18.88 -11.51 -5.50
C PHE A 140 -19.90 -11.87 -4.41
N PRO A 141 -21.22 -11.78 -4.69
CA PRO A 141 -22.28 -11.95 -3.69
C PRO A 141 -22.29 -13.36 -3.08
N HIS A 142 -22.10 -14.39 -3.90
CA HIS A 142 -22.24 -15.80 -3.52
C HIS A 142 -20.95 -16.50 -3.09
N VAL A 143 -19.82 -15.79 -3.04
CA VAL A 143 -18.54 -16.39 -2.67
C VAL A 143 -18.48 -16.62 -1.16
N ARG A 144 -18.46 -17.90 -0.74
CA ARG A 144 -18.56 -18.30 0.67
C ARG A 144 -17.44 -17.75 1.54
N CYS A 145 -16.20 -17.67 1.03
CA CYS A 145 -15.06 -17.13 1.79
C CYS A 145 -15.18 -15.63 2.10
N LEU A 146 -16.05 -14.89 1.40
CA LEU A 146 -16.29 -13.46 1.62
C LEU A 146 -17.45 -13.16 2.57
N ARG A 147 -18.17 -14.19 3.05
CA ARG A 147 -19.34 -14.01 3.94
C ARG A 147 -18.97 -13.26 5.22
N SER A 148 -17.96 -13.74 5.94
CA SER A 148 -17.50 -13.12 7.19
C SER A 148 -16.94 -11.72 6.96
N LEU A 149 -16.32 -11.46 5.81
CA LEU A 149 -15.85 -10.13 5.42
C LEU A 149 -17.02 -9.16 5.24
N ARG A 150 -18.10 -9.61 4.62
CA ARG A 150 -19.31 -8.80 4.39
C ARG A 150 -20.00 -8.44 5.70
N GLU A 151 -20.18 -9.41 6.59
CA GLU A 151 -20.77 -9.21 7.92
C GLU A 151 -19.97 -8.15 8.71
N ARG A 152 -18.64 -8.27 8.76
CA ARG A 152 -17.78 -7.27 9.42
C ARG A 152 -17.86 -5.89 8.78
N ALA A 153 -17.88 -5.81 7.45
CA ALA A 153 -17.95 -4.54 6.75
C ALA A 153 -19.29 -3.82 6.98
N GLN A 154 -20.39 -4.55 7.14
CA GLN A 154 -21.70 -3.98 7.46
C GLN A 154 -21.70 -3.36 8.86
N VAL A 155 -21.19 -4.05 9.87
CA VAL A 155 -21.13 -3.55 11.26
C VAL A 155 -20.29 -2.27 11.37
N LEU A 156 -19.18 -2.18 10.64
CA LEU A 156 -18.27 -1.03 10.71
C LEU A 156 -18.68 0.16 9.86
N THR A 157 -19.69 0.02 9.02
CA THR A 157 -20.11 1.08 8.10
C THR A 157 -21.60 1.43 8.16
N ALA A 158 -22.33 0.80 9.09
CA ALA A 158 -23.63 1.23 9.58
C ALA A 158 -23.46 2.40 10.56
#